data_AF-A0A6L3Z8H0-F1
#
_entry.id   AF-A0A6L3Z8H0-F1
#
_cell.length_a   1.000
_cell.length_b   1.000
_cell.length_c   1.000
_cell.angle_alpha   90.00
_cell.angle_beta   90.00
_cell.angle_gamma   90.00
#
_symmetry.space_group_name_H-M   'P 1'
#
loop_
_entity.id
_entity.type
_entity.pdbx_description
1 polymer ?
#
loop_
_entity_poly.entity_id
_entity_poly.type
_entity_poly.pdbx_seq_one_letter_code
_entity_poly.pdbx_strand_id
1 'polypeptide(L)' 'MSKITVVIEYDTDAEIAQVHYGDKTCEWRDAKLTFAQGITETRDGYLMRRERDGSASIMLTGITT' A
#
# COMPACT_ATOMS: atom_id res chain seq x y z
N MET A 1 8.73 5.41 21.89
CA MET A 1 8.09 5.30 20.58
C MET A 1 8.60 4.05 19.90
N SER A 2 7.73 3.08 19.62
CA SER A 2 8.05 1.92 18.78
C SER A 2 8.06 2.38 17.32
N LYS A 3 9.19 2.21 16.63
CA LYS A 3 9.32 2.45 15.20
C LYS A 3 8.91 1.17 14.48
N ILE A 4 8.05 1.28 13.47
CA ILE A 4 7.80 0.22 12.51
C ILE A 4 8.38 0.68 11.18
N THR A 5 9.22 -0.14 10.57
CA THR A 5 9.73 0.09 9.22
C THR A 5 8.96 -0.83 8.28
N VAL A 6 8.43 -0.27 7.19
CA VAL A 6 7.81 -1.02 6.11
C VAL A 6 8.59 -0.71 4.83
N VAL A 7 8.99 -1.74 4.09
CA VAL A 7 9.64 -1.62 2.79
C VAL A 7 8.78 -2.32 1.75
N ILE A 8 8.48 -1.62 0.65
CA ILE A 8 7.74 -2.17 -0.49
C ILE A 8 8.69 -2.15 -1.69
N GLU A 9 9.06 -3.33 -2.15
CA GLU A 9 9.81 -3.52 -3.40
C GLU A 9 8.80 -3.93 -4.46
N TYR A 10 8.51 -3.04 -5.41
CA TYR A 10 7.53 -3.28 -6.46
C TYR A 10 8.22 -3.48 -7.81
N ASP A 11 8.06 -4.69 -8.37
CA ASP A 11 8.43 -5.01 -9.73
C ASP A 11 7.28 -4.61 -10.66
N THR A 12 7.49 -3.55 -11.44
CA THR A 12 6.48 -3.01 -12.36
C THR A 12 6.24 -3.90 -13.57
N ASP A 13 7.22 -4.73 -13.95
CA ASP A 13 7.12 -5.58 -15.14
C ASP A 13 6.41 -6.89 -14.80
N ALA A 14 6.66 -7.43 -13.61
CA ALA A 14 6.04 -8.66 -13.14
C ALA A 14 4.70 -8.44 -12.42
N GLU A 15 4.34 -7.19 -12.08
CA GLU A 15 3.20 -6.86 -11.20
C GLU A 15 3.26 -7.63 -9.87
N ILE A 16 4.46 -7.70 -9.27
CA ILE A 16 4.70 -8.37 -7.97
C ILE A 16 5.26 -7.35 -6.98
N ALA A 17 4.80 -7.40 -5.74
CA ALA A 17 5.38 -6.64 -4.65
C ALA A 17 5.88 -7.54 -3.52
N GLN A 18 7.10 -7.29 -3.03
CA GLN A 18 7.59 -7.85 -1.77
C GLN A 18 7.40 -6.78 -0.68
N VAL A 19 6.64 -7.13 0.36
CA VAL A 19 6.37 -6.23 1.50
C VAL A 19 7.07 -6.77 2.73
N HIS A 20 8.02 -5.99 3.26
CA HIS A 20 8.75 -6.30 4.48
C HIS A 20 8.25 -5.42 5.62
N TYR A 21 7.80 -6.01 6.72
CA TYR A 21 7.37 -5.29 7.91
C TYR A 21 7.72 -6.06 9.19
N GLY A 22 8.53 -5.46 10.06
CA GLY A 22 9.14 -6.20 11.18
C GLY A 22 10.01 -7.35 10.67
N ASP A 23 9.80 -8.55 11.20
CA ASP A 23 10.50 -9.79 10.78
C ASP A 23 9.71 -10.59 9.72
N LYS A 24 8.69 -9.98 9.11
CA LYS A 24 7.82 -10.64 8.12
C LYS A 24 8.10 -10.12 6.73
N THR A 25 8.13 -11.04 5.78
CA THR A 25 8.12 -10.78 4.34
C THR A 25 6.89 -11.46 3.74
N CYS A 26 6.17 -10.76 2.87
CA CYS A 26 5.01 -11.29 2.16
C CYS A 26 5.08 -10.86 0.69
N GLU A 27 4.86 -11.84 -0.19
CA GLU A 27 4.73 -11.61 -1.63
C GLU A 27 3.27 -11.29 -1.96
N TRP A 28 3.08 -10.26 -2.78
CA TRP A 28 1.81 -9.86 -3.34
C TRP A 28 1.88 -10.04 -4.84
N ARG A 29 0.97 -10.84 -5.38
CA ARG A 29 0.80 -11.06 -6.84
C ARG A 29 -0.33 -10.21 -7.38
N ASP A 30 -0.34 -10.02 -8.69
CA ASP A 30 -1.26 -9.10 -9.39
C ASP A 30 -1.29 -7.72 -8.67
N ALA A 31 -0.10 -7.29 -8.27
CA ALA A 31 0.11 -6.16 -7.39
C ALA A 31 0.05 -4.85 -8.16
N LYS A 32 -0.62 -3.86 -7.56
CA LYS A 32 -0.74 -2.52 -8.09
C LYS A 32 -0.38 -1.49 -7.02
N LEU A 33 0.71 -0.76 -7.28
CA LEU A 33 1.14 0.36 -6.43
C LEU A 33 0.62 1.68 -7.00
N THR A 34 -0.27 2.34 -6.25
CA THR A 34 -0.90 3.60 -6.65
C THR A 34 -0.47 4.73 -5.73
N PHE A 35 0.05 5.81 -6.32
CA PHE A 35 0.27 7.08 -5.64
C PHE A 35 -0.95 7.98 -5.88
N ALA A 36 -1.56 8.46 -4.81
CA ALA A 36 -2.77 9.27 -4.88
C ALA A 36 -2.68 10.50 -3.97
N GLN A 37 -3.50 11.50 -4.28
CA GLN A 37 -3.77 12.62 -3.39
C GLN A 37 -5.08 12.36 -2.65
N GLY A 38 -4.97 12.26 -1.33
CA GLY A 38 -6.04 11.97 -0.39
C GLY A 38 -6.65 10.59 -0.54
N ILE A 39 -6.33 9.68 0.36
CA ILE A 39 -7.10 8.46 0.61
C ILE A 39 -7.53 8.48 2.07
N THR A 40 -8.84 8.36 2.30
CA THR A 40 -9.42 8.22 3.63
C THR A 40 -10.14 6.88 3.70
N GLU A 41 -9.94 6.15 4.80
CA GLU A 41 -10.75 4.98 5.13
C GLU A 41 -12.06 5.46 5.77
N THR A 42 -13.19 4.95 5.27
CA THR A 42 -14.50 5.21 5.87
C THR A 42 -14.67 4.38 7.14
N ARG A 43 -15.71 4.71 7.93
CA ARG A 43 -16.06 3.93 9.11
C ARG A 43 -16.30 2.44 8.82
N ASP A 44 -16.73 2.13 7.60
CA ASP A 44 -17.08 0.78 7.16
C ASP A 44 -15.91 0.10 6.40
N GLY A 45 -14.70 0.67 6.45
CA GLY A 45 -13.48 0.09 5.87
C GLY A 45 -13.29 0.33 4.36
N TYR A 46 -14.13 1.17 3.74
CA TYR A 46 -13.97 1.51 2.32
C TYR A 46 -12.94 2.62 2.15
N LEU A 47 -12.08 2.50 1.15
CA LEU A 47 -11.14 3.55 0.79
C LEU A 47 -11.82 4.55 -0.16
N MET A 48 -11.89 5.82 0.25
CA MET A 48 -12.40 6.92 -0.57
C MET A 48 -11.29 7.88 -0.91
N ARG A 49 -11.22 8.26 -2.20
CA ARG A 49 -10.28 9.29 -2.66
C ARG A 49 -10.78 10.68 -2.28
N ARG A 50 -9.93 11.47 -1.64
CA ARG A 50 -10.14 12.86 -1.25
C ARG A 50 -9.14 13.77 -1.95
N GLU A 51 -9.41 14.09 -3.21
CA GLU A 51 -8.55 14.96 -4.04
C GLU A 51 -8.27 16.36 -3.44
N ARG A 52 -8.98 16.77 -2.36
CA ARG A 52 -8.93 18.13 -1.78
C ARG A 52 -8.23 18.25 -0.42
N ASP A 53 -7.87 17.17 0.25
CA ASP A 53 -7.24 17.30 1.58
C ASP A 53 -5.71 17.50 1.52
N GLY A 54 -5.12 17.40 0.32
CA GLY A 54 -3.70 17.63 0.08
C GLY A 54 -2.77 16.57 0.69
N SER A 55 -3.31 15.50 1.27
CA SER A 55 -2.49 14.42 1.82
C SER A 55 -1.90 13.56 0.70
N ALA A 56 -0.64 13.15 0.85
CA ALA A 56 -0.04 12.16 -0.03
C ALA A 56 -0.41 10.76 0.47
N SER A 57 -0.82 9.89 -0.43
CA SER A 57 -1.19 8.51 -0.10
C SER A 57 -0.51 7.53 -1.05
N ILE A 58 -0.11 6.40 -0.50
CA ILE A 58 0.43 5.24 -1.22
C ILE A 58 -0.51 4.08 -0.92
N MET A 59 -1.03 3.43 -1.95
CA MET A 59 -1.90 2.27 -1.83
C MET A 59 -1.31 1.11 -2.61
N LEU A 60 -1.04 0.00 -1.92
CA LEU A 60 -0.68 -1.27 -2.54
C LEU A 60 -1.89 -2.20 -2.44
N THR A 61 -2.34 -2.72 -3.58
CA THR A 61 -3.37 -3.76 -3.68
C THR A 61 -2.80 -4.98 -4.38
N GLY A 62 -3.26 -6.18 -4.04
CA GLY A 62 -2.84 -7.42 -4.69
C GLY A 62 -3.37 -8.63 -3.94
N ILE A 63 -2.97 -9.82 -4.37
CA ILE A 63 -3.29 -11.09 -3.70
C ILE A 63 -2.08 -11.49 -2.85
N THR A 64 -2.27 -11.50 -1.54
CA THR A 64 -1.24 -11.94 -0.58
C THR A 64 -1.11 -13.46 -0.62
N THR A 65 0.12 -13.96 -0.74
CA THR A 65 0.44 -15.39 -0.61
C THR A 65 1.11 -15.71 0.73
#